data_AF-A6KAE6-F1
#
_entry.id   AF-A6KAE6-F1
#
_cell.length_a   1.000
_cell.length_b   1.000
_cell.length_c   1.000
_cell.angle_alpha   90.00
_cell.angle_beta   90.00
_cell.angle_gamma   90.00
#
_symmetry.space_group_name_H-M   'P 1'
#
loop_
_entity.id
_entity.type
_entity.pdbx_description
1 polymer ?
#
loop_
_entity_poly.entity_id
_entity_poly.type
_entity_poly.pdbx_seq_one_letter_code
_entity_poly.pdbx_strand_id
1 'polypeptide(L)'
;MTPAVLLAILCLRLISSSPAPDPVLDAEWQKWKIKYEKTYSLEEEGQKRAVWEQNMKKIKLHNGENGLGKHGFTMEMNAFGDMTIEEFRKLMIEIPIPTV
;
A
#
# COMPACT_ATOMS: atom_id res chain seq x y z
N MET A 1 2.77 -26.63 32.11
CA MET A 1 2.55 -26.37 30.67
C MET A 1 3.91 -26.19 30.04
N THR A 2 4.28 -26.99 29.04
CA THR A 2 5.64 -26.98 28.47
C THR A 2 5.88 -25.69 27.67
N PRO A 3 7.12 -25.14 27.66
CA PRO A 3 7.45 -23.94 26.89
C PRO A 3 7.08 -24.06 25.39
N ALA A 4 7.08 -25.28 24.87
CA ALA A 4 6.65 -25.61 23.51
C ALA A 4 5.18 -25.23 23.22
N VAL A 5 4.29 -25.32 24.21
CA VAL A 5 2.88 -24.95 24.04
C VAL A 5 2.71 -23.44 23.94
N LEU A 6 3.52 -22.65 24.68
CA LEU A 6 3.50 -21.18 24.60
C LEU A 6 4.04 -20.68 23.26
N LEU A 7 5.07 -21.34 22.71
CA LEU A 7 5.64 -21.02 21.40
C LEU A 7 4.63 -21.29 20.27
N ALA A 8 3.90 -22.40 20.35
CA ALA A 8 2.87 -22.75 19.37
C ALA A 8 1.69 -21.76 19.36
N ILE A 9 1.28 -21.26 20.53
CA ILE A 9 0.21 -20.26 20.66
C ILE A 9 0.65 -18.89 20.10
N LEU A 10 1.94 -18.54 20.22
CA LEU A 10 2.50 -17.31 19.66
C LEU A 10 2.52 -17.33 18.12
N CYS A 11 2.79 -18.49 17.51
CA CYS A 11 2.77 -18.67 16.05
C CYS A 11 1.37 -18.58 15.42
N LEU A 12 0.30 -18.84 16.19
CA LEU A 12 -1.10 -18.78 15.72
C LEU A 12 -1.70 -17.36 15.70
N ARG A 13 -0.95 -16.33 16.12
CA ARG A 13 -1.43 -14.94 16.26
C ARG A 13 -0.99 -13.99 15.14
N LEU A 14 -0.58 -14.51 13.98
CA LEU A 14 -0.35 -13.68 12.79
C LEU A 14 -1.47 -13.87 11.75
N ILE A 15 -2.72 -13.82 12.20
CA ILE A 15 -3.80 -13.49 11.27
C ILE A 15 -3.69 -11.99 11.06
N SER A 16 -2.93 -11.58 10.02
CA SER A 16 -2.93 -10.19 9.57
C SER A 16 -4.30 -9.91 8.97
N SER A 17 -5.25 -9.55 9.83
CA SER A 17 -6.52 -9.00 9.40
C SER A 17 -6.22 -7.66 8.73
N SER A 18 -6.25 -7.63 7.40
CA SER A 18 -6.26 -6.34 6.71
C SER A 18 -7.48 -5.56 7.23
N PRO A 19 -7.31 -4.28 7.61
CA PRO A 19 -8.45 -3.44 7.92
C PRO A 19 -9.44 -3.50 6.76
N ALA A 20 -10.74 -3.53 7.07
CA ALA A 20 -11.75 -3.39 6.04
C ALA A 20 -11.53 -2.06 5.29
N PRO A 21 -11.75 -2.02 3.96
CA PRO A 21 -11.65 -0.79 3.19
C PRO A 21 -12.52 0.32 3.77
N ASP A 22 -12.02 1.55 3.74
CA ASP A 22 -12.78 2.73 4.15
C ASP A 22 -13.83 3.08 3.09
N PRO A 23 -15.14 2.94 3.40
CA PRO A 23 -16.21 3.19 2.42
C PRO A 23 -16.22 4.63 1.89
N VAL A 24 -15.69 5.60 2.65
CA VAL A 24 -15.61 7.00 2.23
C VAL A 24 -14.71 7.16 0.99
N LEU A 25 -13.72 6.27 0.85
CA LEU A 25 -12.74 6.31 -0.24
C LEU A 25 -13.16 5.48 -1.46
N ASP A 26 -14.34 4.85 -1.46
CA ASP A 26 -14.73 3.92 -2.54
C ASP A 26 -14.86 4.63 -3.88
N ALA A 27 -15.48 5.81 -3.90
CA ALA A 27 -15.62 6.59 -5.11
C ALA A 27 -14.26 7.05 -5.67
N GLU A 28 -13.32 7.39 -4.78
CA GLU A 28 -11.97 7.80 -5.17
C GLU A 28 -11.16 6.62 -5.71
N TRP A 29 -11.30 5.44 -5.09
CA TRP A 29 -10.69 4.21 -5.59
C TRP A 29 -11.16 3.82 -6.97
N GLN A 30 -12.48 3.86 -7.24
CA GLN A 30 -12.98 3.55 -8.58
C GLN A 30 -12.48 4.57 -9.61
N LYS A 31 -12.47 5.86 -9.28
CA LYS A 31 -11.91 6.90 -10.16
C LYS A 31 -10.43 6.69 -10.44
N TRP A 32 -9.65 6.36 -9.40
CA TRP A 32 -8.22 6.08 -9.53
C TRP A 32 -7.96 4.84 -10.38
N LYS A 33 -8.71 3.75 -10.18
CA LYS A 33 -8.61 2.54 -11.01
C LYS A 33 -8.89 2.84 -12.47
N ILE A 34 -9.96 3.59 -12.76
CA ILE A 34 -10.29 4.01 -14.14
C ILE A 34 -9.16 4.85 -14.74
N LYS A 35 -8.66 5.85 -13.99
CA LYS A 35 -7.61 6.76 -14.47
C LYS A 35 -6.31 6.04 -14.84
N TYR A 36 -5.97 4.98 -14.13
CA TYR A 36 -4.73 4.21 -14.32
C TYR A 36 -4.97 2.81 -14.89
N GLU A 37 -6.15 2.57 -15.46
CA GLU A 37 -6.53 1.34 -16.17
C GLU A 37 -6.29 0.06 -15.34
N LYS A 38 -6.57 0.15 -14.03
CA LYS A 38 -6.32 -0.93 -13.08
C LYS A 38 -7.47 -1.93 -13.07
N THR A 39 -7.13 -3.21 -13.23
CA THR A 39 -8.05 -4.35 -13.16
C THR A 39 -7.45 -5.41 -12.24
N TYR A 40 -8.27 -5.98 -11.36
CA TYR A 40 -7.83 -6.97 -10.38
C TYR A 40 -8.83 -8.12 -10.32
N SER A 41 -8.36 -9.30 -9.91
CA SER A 41 -9.26 -10.38 -9.48
C SER A 41 -9.94 -10.03 -8.14
N LEU A 42 -11.01 -10.75 -7.81
CA LEU A 42 -11.70 -10.61 -6.52
C LEU A 42 -10.77 -10.90 -5.33
N GLU A 43 -9.79 -11.79 -5.52
CA GLU A 43 -8.81 -12.17 -4.49
C GLU A 43 -7.78 -11.05 -4.25
N GLU A 44 -7.39 -10.33 -5.31
CA GLU A 44 -6.36 -9.28 -5.24
C GLU A 44 -6.94 -7.91 -4.84
N GLU A 45 -8.19 -7.61 -5.22
CA GLU A 45 -8.74 -6.25 -5.08
C GLU A 45 -8.71 -5.75 -3.63
N GLY A 46 -9.00 -6.63 -2.66
CA GLY A 46 -8.93 -6.27 -1.24
C GLY A 46 -7.52 -5.86 -0.80
N GLN A 47 -6.50 -6.61 -1.23
CA GLN A 47 -5.10 -6.31 -0.91
C GLN A 47 -4.64 -5.01 -1.58
N LYS A 48 -4.97 -4.83 -2.87
CA LYS A 48 -4.57 -3.63 -3.64
C LYS A 48 -5.27 -2.37 -3.10
N ARG A 49 -6.54 -2.49 -2.71
CA ARG A 49 -7.29 -1.45 -2.01
C ARG A 49 -6.63 -1.06 -0.68
N ALA A 50 -6.23 -2.05 0.13
CA ALA A 50 -5.57 -1.79 1.41
C ALA A 50 -4.24 -1.04 1.25
N VAL A 51 -3.40 -1.46 0.30
CA VAL A 51 -2.12 -0.78 -0.01
C VAL A 51 -2.37 0.66 -0.49
N TRP A 52 -3.35 0.83 -1.38
CA TRP A 52 -3.72 2.15 -1.90
C TRP A 52 -4.17 3.11 -0.79
N GLU A 53 -4.99 2.67 0.16
CA GLU A 53 -5.40 3.50 1.29
C GLU A 53 -4.25 3.83 2.25
N GLN A 54 -3.32 2.88 2.46
CA GLN A 54 -2.12 3.14 3.25
C GLN A 54 -1.24 4.20 2.59
N ASN A 55 -1.05 4.13 1.28
CA ASN A 55 -0.31 5.13 0.51
C ASN A 55 -1.02 6.50 0.52
N MET A 56 -2.35 6.53 0.44
CA MET A 56 -3.14 7.76 0.58
C MET A 56 -2.92 8.42 1.95
N LYS A 57 -2.93 7.64 3.04
CA LYS A 57 -2.64 8.12 4.40
C LYS A 57 -1.23 8.68 4.51
N LYS A 58 -0.25 7.99 3.94
CA LYS A 58 1.16 8.43 3.90
C LYS A 58 1.30 9.77 3.17
N ILE A 59 0.66 9.93 2.01
CA ILE A 59 0.67 11.18 1.23
C ILE A 59 0.09 12.34 2.05
N LYS A 60 -1.08 12.14 2.66
CA LYS A 60 -1.75 13.17 3.48
C LYS A 60 -0.88 13.60 4.65
N LEU A 61 -0.28 12.64 5.37
CA LEU A 61 0.62 12.91 6.48
C LEU A 61 1.86 13.71 6.01
N HIS A 62 2.55 13.21 4.99
CA HIS A 62 3.76 13.87 4.46
C HIS A 62 3.49 15.30 4.00
N ASN A 63 2.40 15.53 3.26
CA ASN A 63 2.08 16.87 2.77
C ASN A 63 1.66 17.82 3.90
N GLY A 64 0.99 17.32 4.94
CA GLY A 64 0.72 18.08 6.16
C GLY A 64 2.02 18.50 6.86
N GLU A 65 2.99 17.60 6.98
CA GLU A 65 4.31 17.89 7.53
C GLU A 65 5.14 18.84 6.65
N ASN A 66 5.00 18.74 5.32
CA ASN A 66 5.63 19.66 4.37
C ASN A 66 5.11 21.09 4.55
N GLY A 67 3.81 21.26 4.83
CA GLY A 67 3.22 22.56 5.19
C GLY A 67 3.79 23.17 6.48
N LEU A 68 4.42 22.36 7.32
CA LEU A 68 5.15 22.79 8.52
C LEU A 68 6.66 22.98 8.27
N GLY A 69 7.11 22.89 7.01
CA GLY A 69 8.52 23.05 6.64
C GLY A 69 9.43 21.87 6.98
N LYS A 70 8.88 20.69 7.33
CA LYS A 70 9.68 19.49 7.64
C LYS A 70 10.25 18.79 6.40
N HIS A 71 9.65 19.04 5.25
CA HIS A 71 10.00 18.44 3.97
C HIS A 71 10.19 19.53 2.93
N GLY A 72 10.77 19.17 1.78
CA GLY A 72 11.02 20.10 0.65
C GLY A 72 10.26 19.73 -0.63
N PHE A 73 9.26 18.84 -0.53
CA PHE A 73 8.50 18.35 -1.67
C PHE A 73 7.09 17.94 -1.24
N THR A 74 6.21 17.73 -2.22
CA THR A 74 4.88 17.15 -1.99
C THR A 74 4.74 15.82 -2.70
N MET A 75 3.84 14.98 -2.21
CA MET A 75 3.48 13.72 -2.82
C MET A 75 2.06 13.79 -3.38
N GLU A 76 1.78 13.00 -4.41
CA GLU A 76 0.45 12.84 -4.98
C GLU A 76 0.18 11.35 -5.22
N MET A 77 -1.10 10.97 -5.16
CA MET A 77 -1.52 9.62 -5.51
C MET A 77 -1.34 9.40 -7.02
N ASN A 78 -0.53 8.41 -7.40
CA ASN A 78 -0.15 8.16 -8.80
C ASN A 78 -0.43 6.69 -9.20
N ALA A 79 0.05 6.28 -10.38
CA ALA A 79 -0.16 4.94 -10.94
C ALA A 79 0.39 3.79 -10.07
N PHE A 80 1.31 4.08 -9.14
CA PHE A 80 1.94 3.12 -8.22
C PHE A 80 1.25 3.11 -6.85
N GLY A 81 0.10 3.76 -6.72
CA GLY A 81 -0.66 3.87 -5.48
C GLY A 81 -1.00 2.51 -4.84
N ASP A 82 -1.22 1.48 -5.64
CA ASP A 82 -1.53 0.11 -5.22
C ASP A 82 -0.31 -0.78 -4.95
N MET A 83 0.90 -0.22 -4.99
CA MET A 83 2.15 -0.97 -4.80
C MET A 83 2.75 -0.73 -3.42
N THR A 84 3.26 -1.81 -2.80
CA THR A 84 4.18 -1.66 -1.68
C THR A 84 5.53 -1.14 -2.16
N ILE A 85 6.36 -0.68 -1.22
CA ILE A 85 7.71 -0.20 -1.57
C ILE A 85 8.59 -1.33 -2.13
N GLU A 86 8.35 -2.57 -1.70
CA GLU A 86 9.02 -3.78 -2.19
C GLU A 86 8.59 -4.14 -3.61
N GLU A 87 7.28 -4.12 -3.88
CA GLU A 87 6.73 -4.32 -5.24
C GLU A 87 7.28 -3.25 -6.19
N PHE A 88 7.26 -1.98 -5.77
CA PHE A 88 7.79 -0.87 -6.57
C PHE A 88 9.30 -1.00 -6.81
N ARG A 89 10.07 -1.39 -5.79
CA ARG A 89 11.51 -1.61 -5.93
C ARG A 89 11.80 -2.75 -6.91
N LYS A 90 11.05 -3.85 -6.83
CA LYS A 90 11.20 -4.99 -7.75
C LYS A 90 10.94 -4.56 -9.19
N LEU A 91 9.86 -3.81 -9.43
CA LEU A 91 9.53 -3.23 -10.75
C LEU A 91 10.71 -2.40 -11.30
N MET A 92 11.29 -1.52 -10.49
CA MET A 92 12.39 -0.64 -10.91
C MET A 92 13.69 -1.38 -11.22
N ILE A 93 13.96 -2.52 -10.57
CA ILE A 93 15.15 -3.34 -10.84
C ILE A 93 14.98 -4.17 -12.11
N GLU A 94 13.74 -4.58 -12.44
CA GLU A 94 13.43 -5.36 -13.63
C GLU A 94 13.40 -4.52 -14.92
N ILE A 95 13.41 -3.19 -14.84
CA ILE A 95 13.64 -2.32 -16.00
C ILE A 95 15.13 -2.38 -16.33
N PRO A 96 15.54 -2.92 -17.51
CA PRO A 96 16.94 -2.95 -17.89
C PRO A 96 17.47 -1.52 -17.95
N ILE A 97 18.50 -1.20 -17.17
CA ILE A 97 19.29 0.00 -17.41
C ILE A 97 19.92 -0.21 -18.80
N PRO A 98 19.66 0.64 -19.79
CA PRO A 98 20.40 0.58 -21.04
C PRO A 98 21.87 0.82 -20.68
N THR A 99 22.68 -0.24 -20.74
CA THR A 99 24.13 -0.10 -20.65
C THR A 99 24.56 0.65 -21.91
N VAL A 100 24.98 1.89 -21.73
CA VAL A 100 25.61 2.71 -22.78
C VAL A 100 26.91 2.06 -23.21
#